data_AF-A0A2T4AA61-F1
#
_entry.id   AF-A0A2T4AA61-F1
#
_cell.length_a   1.000
_cell.length_b   1.000
_cell.length_c   1.000
_cell.angle_alpha   90.00
_cell.angle_beta   90.00
_cell.angle_gamma   90.00
#
_symmetry.space_group_name_H-M   'P 1'
#
loop_
_entity.id
_entity.type
_entity.pdbx_description
1 polymer ?
#
loop_
_entity_poly.entity_id
_entity_poly.type
_entity_poly.pdbx_seq_one_letter_code
_entity_poly.pdbx_strand_id
1 'polypeptide(L)'
;LQIAAEKGHVPILEMLLKNKARINSKDSLGRTALHCAAKHGHLPAVRLLVENGARIDCATAGDTALDVAVERGHYKTVEYLL
;
A
#
# COMPACT_ATOMS: atom_id res chain seq x y z
N LEU A 1 -5.39 -2.46 8.43
CA LEU A 1 -4.94 -2.85 7.07
C LEU A 1 -3.47 -2.47 6.85
N GLN A 2 -3.08 -1.26 7.24
CA GLN A 2 -1.75 -0.67 7.16
C GLN A 2 -0.66 -1.55 7.78
N ILE A 3 -0.85 -2.07 9.00
CA ILE A 3 0.15 -2.91 9.67
C ILE A 3 0.42 -4.19 8.87
N ALA A 4 -0.63 -4.87 8.39
CA ALA A 4 -0.46 -6.06 7.55
C ALA A 4 0.24 -5.73 6.22
N ALA A 5 -0.04 -4.58 5.63
CA ALA A 5 0.65 -4.08 4.43
C ALA A 5 2.12 -3.74 4.69
N GLU A 6 2.43 -3.09 5.81
CA GLU A 6 3.79 -2.75 6.25
C GLU A 6 4.65 -3.99 6.46
N LYS A 7 4.06 -5.09 6.94
CA LYS A 7 4.75 -6.38 7.13
C LYS A 7 4.67 -7.32 5.91
N GLY A 8 3.99 -6.92 4.84
CA GLY A 8 3.79 -7.74 3.65
C GLY A 8 2.96 -9.01 3.90
N HIS A 9 2.12 -9.05 4.93
CA HIS A 9 1.31 -10.22 5.31
C HIS A 9 0.06 -10.34 4.43
N VAL A 10 0.25 -10.79 3.19
CA VAL A 10 -0.79 -10.93 2.16
C VAL A 10 -2.03 -11.73 2.65
N PRO A 11 -1.91 -12.89 3.31
CA PRO A 11 -3.09 -13.63 3.77
C PRO A 11 -3.95 -12.85 4.78
N ILE A 12 -3.32 -12.03 5.62
CA ILE A 12 -4.02 -11.16 6.58
C ILE A 12 -4.69 -10.00 5.85
N LEU A 13 -4.02 -9.41 4.85
CA LEU A 13 -4.64 -8.39 3.99
C LEU A 13 -5.91 -8.93 3.31
N GLU A 14 -5.83 -10.10 2.68
CA GLU A 14 -6.99 -10.74 2.04
C GLU A 14 -8.13 -10.97 3.04
N MET A 15 -7.83 -11.51 4.23
CA MET A 15 -8.83 -11.72 5.27
C MET A 15 -9.51 -10.41 5.69
N LEU A 16 -8.73 -9.35 5.87
CA LEU A 16 -9.26 -8.03 6.26
C LEU A 16 -10.13 -7.43 5.15
N LEU A 17 -9.71 -7.51 3.89
CA LEU A 17 -10.47 -7.01 2.75
C LEU A 17 -11.78 -7.78 2.54
N LYS A 18 -11.75 -9.12 2.67
CA LYS A 18 -12.95 -9.97 2.66
C LYS A 18 -13.95 -9.57 3.75
N ASN A 19 -13.45 -9.15 4.91
CA ASN A 19 -14.26 -8.61 6.02
C ASN A 19 -14.60 -7.12 5.89
N LYS A 20 -14.59 -6.57 4.66
CA LYS A 20 -14.99 -5.20 4.34
C LYS A 20 -14.15 -4.12 5.03
N ALA A 21 -12.89 -4.40 5.36
CA ALA A 21 -11.96 -3.37 5.82
C ALA A 21 -11.87 -2.25 4.77
N ARG A 22 -11.93 -1.00 5.21
CA ARG A 22 -11.88 0.18 4.34
C ARG A 22 -10.48 0.31 3.73
N ILE A 23 -10.35 -0.01 2.44
CA ILE A 23 -9.05 -0.11 1.75
C ILE A 23 -8.28 1.23 1.70
N ASN A 24 -9.00 2.34 1.58
CA ASN A 24 -8.44 3.69 1.47
C ASN A 24 -8.43 4.45 2.81
N SER A 25 -8.67 3.77 3.94
CA SER A 25 -8.52 4.42 5.26
C SER A 25 -7.09 4.92 5.47
N LYS A 26 -6.95 6.02 6.20
CA LYS A 26 -5.67 6.61 6.59
C LYS A 26 -5.39 6.31 8.06
N ASP A 27 -4.12 6.04 8.41
CA ASP A 27 -3.68 5.98 9.80
C ASP A 27 -3.48 7.39 10.40
N SER A 28 -3.01 7.48 11.64
CA SER A 28 -2.74 8.76 12.32
C SER A 28 -1.68 9.62 11.64
N LEU A 29 -0.87 9.04 10.75
CA LEU A 29 0.13 9.74 9.94
C LEU A 29 -0.40 10.05 8.54
N GLY A 30 -1.66 9.78 8.24
CA GLY A 30 -2.26 10.00 6.94
C GLY A 30 -2.00 8.91 5.90
N ARG A 31 -1.31 7.82 6.26
CA ARG A 31 -0.87 6.76 5.33
C ARG A 31 -1.98 5.76 5.05
N THR A 32 -2.12 5.40 3.78
CA THR A 32 -2.97 4.26 3.36
C THR A 32 -2.20 2.94 3.47
N ALA A 33 -2.89 1.81 3.36
CA ALA A 33 -2.22 0.51 3.29
C ALA A 33 -1.26 0.43 2.09
N LEU A 34 -1.61 1.09 0.97
CA LEU A 34 -0.77 1.13 -0.22
C LEU A 34 0.56 1.87 0.04
N HIS A 35 0.54 2.99 0.78
CA HIS A 35 1.78 3.68 1.19
C HIS A 35 2.68 2.75 2.02
N CYS A 36 2.11 2.03 2.99
CA CYS A 36 2.90 1.11 3.82
C CYS A 36 3.50 -0.04 3.02
N ALA A 37 2.73 -0.68 2.14
CA ALA A 37 3.25 -1.75 1.29
C ALA A 37 4.35 -1.23 0.33
N ALA A 38 4.14 -0.04 -0.25
CA ALA A 38 5.05 0.54 -1.22
C ALA A 38 6.37 1.00 -0.59
N LYS A 39 6.31 1.70 0.56
CA LYS A 39 7.49 2.12 1.34
C LYS A 39 8.40 0.96 1.75
N HIS A 40 7.82 -0.22 1.97
CA HIS A 40 8.54 -1.43 2.39
C HIS A 40 8.82 -2.41 1.23
N GLY A 41 8.45 -2.07 0.00
CA GLY A 41 8.78 -2.88 -1.18
C GLY A 41 8.01 -4.20 -1.28
N HIS A 42 6.89 -4.32 -0.56
CA HIS A 42 6.09 -5.54 -0.53
C HIS A 42 5.18 -5.65 -1.76
N LEU A 43 5.78 -5.91 -2.94
CA LEU A 43 5.06 -5.97 -4.21
C LEU A 43 3.80 -6.86 -4.19
N PRO A 44 3.79 -8.07 -3.60
CA PRO A 44 2.56 -8.86 -3.51
C PRO A 44 1.43 -8.16 -2.76
N ALA A 45 1.74 -7.41 -1.70
CA ALA A 45 0.77 -6.62 -0.97
C ALA A 45 0.31 -5.40 -1.78
N VAL A 46 1.23 -4.74 -2.51
CA VAL A 46 0.90 -3.65 -3.42
C VAL A 46 -0.10 -4.11 -4.49
N ARG A 47 0.19 -5.23 -5.17
CA ARG A 47 -0.68 -5.83 -6.20
C ARG A 47 -2.07 -6.12 -5.64
N LEU A 48 -2.14 -6.86 -4.53
CA LEU A 48 -3.41 -7.19 -3.89
C LEU A 48 -4.23 -5.94 -3.59
N LEU A 49 -3.61 -4.90 -3.04
CA LEU A 49 -4.30 -3.65 -2.70
C LEU A 49 -4.82 -2.93 -3.95
N VAL A 50 -4.01 -2.80 -5.01
CA VAL A 50 -4.41 -2.15 -6.27
C VAL A 50 -5.54 -2.92 -6.95
N GLU A 51 -5.42 -4.26 -7.04
CA GLU A 51 -6.45 -5.15 -7.60
C GLU A 51 -7.78 -5.07 -6.83
N ASN A 52 -7.75 -4.72 -5.53
CA ASN A 52 -8.94 -4.51 -4.71
C ASN A 52 -9.41 -3.04 -4.65
N GLY A 53 -8.89 -2.16 -5.52
CA GLY A 53 -9.35 -0.79 -5.67
C GLY A 53 -8.72 0.23 -4.72
N ALA A 54 -7.49 -0.02 -4.25
CA ALA A 54 -6.73 1.00 -3.55
C ALA A 54 -6.42 2.18 -4.49
N ARG A 55 -6.62 3.40 -4.00
CA ARG A 55 -6.29 4.63 -4.73
C ARG A 55 -4.78 4.85 -4.75
N ILE A 56 -4.20 4.83 -5.96
CA ILE A 56 -2.76 5.03 -6.18
C ILE A 56 -2.31 6.49 -5.99
N ASP A 57 -3.23 7.44 -6.19
CA ASP A 57 -3.02 8.89 -6.17
C ASP A 57 -3.22 9.52 -4.78
N CYS A 58 -3.49 8.72 -3.76
CA CYS A 58 -3.56 9.23 -2.39
C CYS A 58 -2.18 9.74 -1.99
N ALA A 59 -2.10 11.01 -1.59
CA ALA A 59 -0.90 11.60 -1.03
C ALA A 59 -0.96 11.67 0.51
N THR A 60 0.21 11.49 1.13
CA THR A 60 0.48 11.69 2.55
C THR A 60 1.63 12.68 2.67
N ALA A 61 1.39 13.85 3.26
CA ALA A 61 2.38 14.93 3.36
C ALA A 61 3.03 15.35 2.01
N GLY A 62 2.33 15.12 0.89
CA GLY A 62 2.83 15.40 -0.46
C GLY A 62 3.29 14.15 -1.23
N ASP A 63 3.58 13.05 -0.54
CA ASP A 63 4.11 11.84 -1.15
C ASP A 63 3.00 10.82 -1.43
N THR A 64 2.95 10.30 -2.64
CA THR A 64 2.13 9.15 -3.03
C THR A 64 2.80 7.83 -2.67
N ALA A 65 2.09 6.70 -2.89
CA ALA A 65 2.69 5.38 -2.79
C ALA A 65 3.86 5.18 -3.79
N LEU A 66 3.80 5.81 -4.97
CA LEU A 66 4.88 5.78 -5.95
C LEU A 66 6.11 6.54 -5.44
N ASP A 67 5.91 7.75 -4.90
CA ASP A 67 7.01 8.60 -4.42
C ASP A 67 7.82 7.90 -3.31
N VAL A 68 7.14 7.28 -2.35
CA VAL A 68 7.82 6.54 -1.27
C VAL A 68 8.50 5.25 -1.78
N ALA A 69 8.01 4.63 -2.85
CA ALA A 69 8.69 3.49 -3.46
C ALA A 69 9.96 3.91 -4.21
N VAL A 70 9.92 5.07 -4.88
CA VAL A 70 11.07 5.68 -5.56
C VAL A 70 12.14 6.09 -4.55
N GLU A 71 11.79 6.81 -3.47
CA GLU A 71 12.72 7.22 -2.40
C GLU A 71 13.48 6.02 -1.81
N ARG A 72 12.79 4.88 -1.70
CA ARG A 72 13.33 3.66 -1.09
C ARG A 72 14.02 2.70 -2.07
N GLY A 73 14.00 3.00 -3.36
CA GLY A 73 14.63 2.17 -4.40
C GLY A 73 13.93 0.85 -4.67
N HIS A 74 12.62 0.74 -4.41
CA HIS A 74 11.86 -0.50 -4.60
C HIS A 74 11.45 -0.68 -6.07
N TYR A 75 12.43 -0.96 -6.94
CA TYR A 75 12.28 -1.00 -8.41
C TYR A 75 11.03 -1.74 -8.89
N LYS A 76 10.80 -2.97 -8.40
CA LYS A 76 9.65 -3.78 -8.84
C LYS A 76 8.29 -3.19 -8.42
N THR A 77 8.27 -2.44 -7.33
CA THR A 77 7.06 -1.72 -6.88
C THR A 77 6.85 -0.46 -7.70
N VAL A 78 7.93 0.27 -7.99
CA VAL A 78 7.89 1.45 -8.88
C VAL A 78 7.36 1.05 -10.27
N GLU A 79 7.94 0.00 -10.86
CA GLU A 79 7.53 -0.54 -12.17
C GLU A 79 6.05 -0.92 -12.20
N TYR A 80 5.50 -1.44 -11.09
CA TYR A 80 4.09 -1.82 -11.03
C TYR A 80 3.13 -0.63 -10.80
N LEU A 81 3.59 0.45 -10.19
CA LEU A 81 2.77 1.62 -9.86
C LEU A 81 2.81 2.72 -10.95
N LEU A 82 3.64 2.57 -11.97
CA LEU A 82 3.66 3.37 -13.20
C LEU A 82 2.54 2.94 -14.16
#